data_AF-A5G7C2-F1
#
_entry.id   AF-A5G7C2-F1
#
_cell.length_a   1.000
_cell.length_b   1.000
_cell.length_c   1.000
_cell.angle_alpha   90.00
_cell.angle_beta   90.00
_cell.angle_gamma   90.00
#
_symmetry.space_group_name_H-M   'P 1'
#
loop_
_entity.id
_entity.type
_entity.pdbx_description
1 polymer ?
#
loop_
_entity_poly.entity_id
_entity_poly.type
_entity_poly.pdbx_seq_one_letter_code
_entity_poly.pdbx_strand_id
1 'polypeptide(L)'
;MFKKGDLVRHAAMPSWGIGSVVNPAKEGNLLIRFEQAGEKLIHPGYAALTKVPEDELMYLVVREVRVKWGRPVETASLIPVLKRDRYKVDGEIDVGQ
;
A
#
# COMPACT_ATOMS: atom_id res chain seq x y z
N MET A 1 -3.79 17.17 -6.08
CA MET A 1 -5.03 16.93 -5.29
C MET A 1 -5.27 15.43 -5.21
N PHE A 2 -5.42 14.88 -4.00
CA PHE A 2 -5.63 13.45 -3.77
C PHE A 2 -7.11 13.09 -3.92
N LYS A 3 -7.40 11.97 -4.60
CA LYS A 3 -8.74 11.43 -4.80
C LYS A 3 -8.93 10.13 -4.02
N LYS A 4 -10.18 9.73 -3.78
CA LYS A 4 -10.49 8.41 -3.23
C LYS A 4 -9.87 7.32 -4.10
N GLY A 5 -9.21 6.35 -3.47
CA GLY A 5 -8.51 5.24 -4.13
C GLY A 5 -7.08 5.56 -4.54
N ASP A 6 -6.63 6.82 -4.50
CA ASP A 6 -5.24 7.15 -4.78
C ASP A 6 -4.31 6.40 -3.80
N LEU A 7 -3.24 5.84 -4.34
CA LEU A 7 -2.18 5.24 -3.56
C LEU A 7 -1.11 6.29 -3.23
N VAL A 8 -0.68 6.30 -1.98
CA VAL A 8 0.25 7.29 -1.44
C VAL A 8 1.27 6.64 -0.53
N ARG A 9 2.41 7.31 -0.36
CA ARG A 9 3.41 6.98 0.66
C ARG A 9 3.62 8.17 1.58
N HIS A 10 3.92 7.89 2.83
CA HIS A 10 4.35 8.90 3.78
C HIS A 10 5.89 8.89 3.86
N ALA A 11 6.55 9.92 3.30
CA ALA A 11 8.01 9.94 3.19
C ALA A 11 8.72 9.91 4.55
N ALA A 12 8.15 10.59 5.55
CA ALA A 12 8.70 10.60 6.92
C ALA A 12 8.34 9.35 7.74
N MET A 13 7.46 8.47 7.24
CA MET A 13 7.06 7.22 7.93
C MET A 13 7.06 6.05 6.94
N PRO A 14 8.24 5.60 6.45
CA PRO A 14 8.32 4.54 5.44
C PRO A 14 7.73 3.21 5.92
N SER A 15 7.82 2.92 7.22
CA SER A 15 7.30 1.69 7.83
C SER A 15 5.78 1.55 7.75
N TRP A 16 5.04 2.61 7.44
CA TRP A 16 3.58 2.51 7.28
C TRP A 16 3.19 1.80 5.98
N GLY A 17 4.13 1.68 5.03
CA GLY A 17 3.89 1.06 3.73
C GLY A 17 3.08 1.97 2.79
N ILE A 18 2.38 1.35 1.84
CA ILE A 18 1.50 2.07 0.92
C ILE A 18 0.18 2.36 1.63
N GLY A 19 -0.31 3.60 1.48
CA GLY A 19 -1.62 4.03 1.93
C GLY A 19 -2.59 4.15 0.76
N SER A 20 -3.85 3.78 0.98
CA SER A 20 -4.95 4.10 0.06
C SER A 20 -5.84 5.18 0.66
N VAL A 21 -6.15 6.21 -0.11
CA VAL A 21 -7.06 7.28 0.31
C VAL A 21 -8.49 6.73 0.37
N VAL A 22 -9.01 6.56 1.59
CA VAL A 22 -10.35 6.05 1.85
C VAL A 22 -11.40 7.14 1.66
N ASN A 23 -11.14 8.32 2.21
CA ASN A 23 -11.95 9.51 1.99
C ASN A 23 -11.06 10.68 1.54
N PRO A 24 -11.45 11.35 0.43
CA PRO A 24 -10.81 12.60 0.02
C PRO A 24 -11.14 13.69 1.04
N ALA A 25 -10.33 14.74 1.07
CA ALA A 25 -10.32 15.70 2.17
C ALA A 25 -11.69 16.37 2.35
N LYS A 26 -12.46 15.93 3.36
CA LYS A 26 -13.52 16.74 3.95
C LYS A 26 -12.84 17.58 5.03
N GLU A 27 -12.99 18.89 4.94
CA GLU A 27 -12.44 19.83 5.93
C GLU A 27 -10.90 19.84 6.01
N GLY A 28 -10.23 19.51 4.91
CA GLY A 28 -8.76 19.59 4.81
C GLY A 28 -8.01 18.33 5.25
N ASN A 29 -8.65 17.35 5.88
CA ASN A 29 -7.99 16.10 6.29
C ASN A 29 -8.36 14.91 5.40
N LEU A 30 -7.35 14.16 4.95
CA LEU A 30 -7.49 12.89 4.23
C LEU A 30 -7.57 11.72 5.22
N LEU A 31 -8.54 10.83 5.03
CA LEU A 31 -8.50 9.53 5.69
C LEU A 31 -7.77 8.54 4.79
N ILE A 32 -6.65 8.01 5.26
CA ILE A 32 -5.76 7.15 4.50
C ILE A 32 -5.57 5.85 5.29
N ARG A 33 -5.80 4.71 4.63
CA ARG A 33 -5.53 3.39 5.21
C ARG A 33 -4.18 2.89 4.73
N PHE A 34 -3.20 2.89 5.62
CA PHE A 34 -1.88 2.33 5.41
C PHE A 34 -1.87 0.84 5.72
N GLU A 35 -1.13 0.06 4.94
CA GLU A 35 -1.02 -1.39 5.08
C GLU A 35 -0.55 -1.82 6.47
N GLN A 36 0.49 -1.17 7.00
CA GLN A 36 1.10 -1.56 8.27
C GLN A 36 0.67 -0.72 9.46
N ALA A 37 0.13 0.48 9.23
CA ALA A 37 -0.26 1.42 10.29
C ALA A 37 -1.77 1.61 10.47
N GLY A 38 -2.58 0.97 9.62
CA GLY A 38 -4.03 1.09 9.64
C GLY A 38 -4.52 2.46 9.16
N GLU A 39 -5.69 2.87 9.63
CA GLU A 39 -6.30 4.15 9.24
C GLU A 39 -5.68 5.33 9.97
N LYS A 40 -5.35 6.39 9.22
CA LYS A 40 -4.77 7.64 9.70
C LYS A 40 -5.49 8.82 9.06
N LEU A 41 -5.80 9.82 9.90
CA LEU A 41 -6.32 11.10 9.46
C LEU A 41 -5.15 12.07 9.28
N ILE A 42 -4.94 12.55 8.06
CA ILE A 42 -3.73 13.27 7.67
C ILE A 42 -4.09 14.55 6.92
N HIS A 43 -3.56 15.68 7.37
CA HIS A 43 -3.65 16.93 6.63
C HIS A 43 -2.55 16.98 5.53
N PRO A 44 -2.90 17.04 4.24
CA PRO A 44 -1.94 16.97 3.13
C PRO A 44 -1.03 18.21 3.06
N GLY A 45 -1.41 19.32 3.69
CA GLY A 45 -0.58 20.53 3.74
C GLY A 45 0.61 20.44 4.70
N TYR A 46 0.61 19.47 5.63
CA TYR A 46 1.67 19.31 6.64
C TYR A 46 2.37 17.96 6.54
N ALA A 47 1.70 16.95 5.98
CA ALA A 47 2.27 15.63 5.84
C ALA A 47 3.03 15.48 4.51
N ALA A 48 4.19 14.84 4.57
CA ALA A 48 5.01 14.51 3.42
C ALA A 48 4.41 13.32 2.64
N LEU A 49 3.22 13.53 2.06
CA LEU A 49 2.52 12.53 1.25
C LEU A 49 2.96 12.64 -0.21
N THR A 50 3.46 11.53 -0.76
CA THR A 50 3.79 11.42 -2.19
C THR A 50 2.81 10.45 -2.84
N LYS A 51 2.20 10.84 -3.96
CA LYS A 51 1.36 9.94 -4.74
C LYS A 51 2.24 8.89 -5.42
N VAL A 52 1.86 7.62 -5.33
CA VAL A 52 2.55 6.55 -6.03
C VAL A 52 2.05 6.55 -7.48
N PRO A 53 2.93 6.70 -8.47
CA PRO A 53 2.53 6.67 -9.87
C PRO A 53 2.28 5.21 -10.31
N GLU A 54 1.36 5.02 -11.27
CA GLU A 54 0.89 3.68 -11.66
C GLU A 54 1.99 2.81 -12.28
N ASP A 55 2.96 3.42 -12.93
CA ASP A 55 4.11 2.74 -13.53
C ASP A 55 5.08 2.17 -12.48
N GLU A 56 5.06 2.67 -11.24
CA GLU A 56 5.84 2.11 -10.12
C GLU A 56 5.10 0.99 -9.38
N LEU A 57 3.82 0.76 -9.67
CA LEU A 57 3.01 -0.26 -9.02
C LEU A 57 3.20 -1.63 -9.68
N MET A 58 3.27 -2.63 -8.82
CA MET A 58 2.97 -4.03 -9.12
C MET A 58 1.88 -4.48 -8.15
N TYR A 59 1.22 -5.58 -8.47
CA TYR A 59 0.21 -6.17 -7.60
C TYR A 59 0.57 -7.62 -7.33
N LEU A 60 0.72 -7.95 -6.04
CA LEU A 60 0.74 -9.34 -5.62
C LEU A 60 -0.71 -9.85 -5.63
N VAL A 61 -0.94 -10.88 -6.43
CA VAL A 61 -2.23 -11.58 -6.47
C VAL A 61 -2.17 -12.72 -5.47
N VAL A 62 -2.85 -12.56 -4.33
CA VAL A 62 -2.98 -13.62 -3.34
C VAL A 62 -4.27 -14.38 -3.63
N ARG A 63 -4.14 -15.64 -4.04
CA ARG A 63 -5.27 -16.56 -4.20
C ARG A 63 -5.39 -17.45 -2.98
N GLU A 64 -6.56 -17.51 -2.40
CA GLU A 64 -6.84 -18.32 -1.22
C GLU A 64 -8.11 -19.15 -1.46
N VAL A 65 -8.02 -20.44 -1.17
CA VAL A 65 -9.17 -21.35 -1.18
C VAL A 65 -9.69 -21.44 0.25
N ARG A 66 -10.91 -20.96 0.49
CA ARG A 66 -11.58 -21.05 1.79
C ARG A 66 -12.76 -22.00 1.71
N VAL A 67 -13.00 -22.79 2.74
CA VAL A 67 -14.22 -23.61 2.81
C VAL A 67 -15.33 -22.79 3.48
N LYS A 68 -16.41 -22.52 2.75
CA LYS A 68 -17.64 -21.92 3.32
C LYS A 68 -18.80 -22.88 3.10
N TRP A 69 -19.50 -23.21 4.19
CA TRP A 69 -20.66 -24.12 4.14
C TRP A 69 -20.36 -25.47 3.46
N GLY A 70 -19.16 -26.02 3.71
CA GLY A 70 -18.71 -27.29 3.11
C GLY A 70 -18.32 -27.20 1.64
N ARG A 71 -18.31 -26.01 1.02
CA ARG A 71 -17.88 -25.81 -0.38
C ARG A 71 -16.57 -25.02 -0.43
N PRO A 72 -15.60 -25.41 -1.28
CA PRO A 72 -14.42 -24.60 -1.54
C PRO A 72 -14.85 -23.34 -2.30
N VAL A 73 -14.38 -22.20 -1.84
CA VAL A 73 -14.58 -20.88 -2.43
C VAL A 73 -13.21 -20.29 -2.68
N GLU A 74 -12.90 -20.05 -3.95
CA GLU A 74 -11.70 -19.32 -4.34
C GLU A 74 -11.92 -17.82 -4.11
N THR A 75 -10.94 -17.18 -3.48
CA THR A 75 -10.89 -15.74 -3.28
C THR A 75 -9.57 -15.21 -3.81
N ALA A 76 -9.60 -14.02 -4.38
CA ALA A 76 -8.41 -13.33 -4.85
C ALA A 76 -8.35 -11.95 -4.22
N SER A 77 -7.20 -11.60 -3.65
CA SER A 77 -6.89 -10.27 -3.12
C SER A 77 -5.70 -9.68 -3.85
N LEU A 78 -5.76 -8.38 -4.13
CA LEU A 78 -4.67 -7.63 -4.76
C LEU A 78 -3.98 -6.78 -3.70
N ILE A 79 -2.68 -6.99 -3.52
CA ILE A 79 -1.85 -6.20 -2.61
C ILE A 79 -0.90 -5.36 -3.48
N PRO A 80 -1.02 -4.02 -3.48
CA PRO A 80 -0.10 -3.17 -4.22
C PRO A 80 1.30 -3.24 -3.61
N VAL A 81 2.32 -3.34 -4.45
CA VAL A 81 3.73 -3.36 -4.07
C VAL A 81 4.52 -2.49 -5.04
N LEU A 82 5.62 -1.90 -4.59
CA LEU A 82 6.43 -1.02 -5.44
C LEU A 82 7.50 -1.80 -6.20
N LYS A 83 7.72 -1.47 -7.46
CA LYS A 83 8.80 -2.05 -8.29
C LYS A 83 10.18 -1.92 -7.65
N ARG A 84 10.44 -0.81 -6.94
CA ARG A 84 11.75 -0.54 -6.33
C ARG A 84 12.09 -1.45 -5.14
N ASP A 85 11.08 -1.94 -4.41
CA ASP A 85 11.34 -2.74 -3.20
C ASP A 85 11.86 -4.14 -3.53
N ARG A 86 11.68 -4.64 -4.77
CA ARG A 86 12.26 -5.92 -5.21
C ARG A 86 13.79 -5.91 -5.28
N TYR A 87 14.41 -4.79 -5.65
CA TYR A 87 15.86 -4.72 -5.78
C TYR A 87 16.60 -4.78 -4.43
N LYS A 88 15.89 -4.62 -3.30
CA LYS A 88 16.47 -4.81 -1.97
C LYS A 88 16.30 -6.23 -1.42
N VAL A 89 15.41 -7.05 -2.00
CA VAL A 89 15.23 -8.44 -1.55
C VAL A 89 16.21 -9.39 -2.25
N ASP A 90 16.70 -9.03 -3.43
CA ASP A 90 17.65 -9.85 -4.21
C ASP A 90 19.11 -9.37 -4.11
N GLY A 91 19.44 -8.46 -3.18
CA GLY A 91 20.73 -7.77 -3.18
C GLY A 91 21.31 -7.47 -1.79
N GLU A 92 21.65 -8.51 -1.03
CA GLU A 92 22.85 -8.62 -0.18
C GLU A 92 22.74 -9.94 0.62
N ILE A 93 23.03 -11.06 -0.04
CA ILE A 93 23.72 -12.14 0.65
C ILE A 93 25.17 -11.97 0.20
N ASP A 94 25.96 -11.33 1.06
CA ASP A 94 27.40 -11.27 0.90
C ASP A 94 27.92 -12.71 1.11
N VAL A 95 28.17 -13.39 -0.01
CA VAL A 95 28.87 -14.68 -0.04
C VAL A 95 30.07 -14.53 -0.95
N GLY A 96 31.21 -14.17 -0.36
CA GLY A 96 32.54 -14.25 -0.97
C GLY A 96 33.41 -13.05 -0.58
N GLN A 97 34.61 -13.22 -0.01
CA GLN A 97 35.52 -14.37 0.06
C GLN A 97 36.37 -14.28 1.33
#